data_AF-A2FTI5-F1
#
_entry.id   AF-A2FTI5-F1
#
_cell.length_a   1.000
_cell.length_b   1.000
_cell.length_c   1.000
_cell.angle_alpha   90.00
_cell.angle_beta   90.00
_cell.angle_gamma   90.00
#
_symmetry.space_group_name_H-M   'P 1'
#
loop_
_entity.id
_entity.type
_entity.pdbx_description
1 polymer ?
#
loop_
_entity_poly.entity_id
_entity_poly.type
_entity_poly.pdbx_seq_one_letter_code
_entity_poly.pdbx_strand_id
1 'polypeptide(L)'
;MSRQQVSNSKLERLLEILRSSEYAFHIKKAAAKQIGLLQKEFSYELSFLLCKLYPLIMYINYDTRCAASLSVGYLIPQCKEKSKSWNVDRNYGKLEEFHVSDILNAEDCQLLRTTHISETELPQDYQKQVFNIHDEECSELCQFSEQLITQLDSQDWFYRHGAIIALNEIFKGLKSINELDLLPHFYFEDLCVRLAILICRDRFVDNSVSQEVILPVSNEACKLAANIFINHKENCIRIIDELLNTSTINLKLSAWLLIKYISEIDNKFFDYDWVYAHFSSSITEAHENHQYHDVITYSIDAIYNSVENIKHASDFAEIIWNEFMNFEPDHSFNANVLNYTAKLLQKCDVSYFATNEGLATIFKCILEGSRIDGIVETREAAYSLLSCALDKEFLDIWQEYDMQDQIQQLIELNLNEGFLNSNALSLFN
;
A
#
# COMPACT_ATOMS: atom_id res chain seq x y z
N MET A 1 52.51 9.15 13.88
CA MET A 1 51.74 8.75 12.69
C MET A 1 51.62 7.24 12.66
N SER A 2 50.45 6.70 12.99
CA SER A 2 50.08 5.34 12.58
C SER A 2 48.55 5.27 12.55
N ARG A 3 48.00 5.49 11.34
CA ARG A 3 46.63 5.13 10.98
C ARG A 3 46.48 3.63 11.21
N GLN A 4 45.87 3.23 12.31
CA GLN A 4 45.38 1.86 12.47
C GLN A 4 44.12 1.72 11.60
N GLN A 5 44.16 0.69 10.76
CA GLN A 5 43.13 0.31 9.81
C GLN A 5 41.77 0.19 10.51
N VAL A 6 40.78 0.93 10.01
CA VAL A 6 39.36 0.74 10.32
C VAL A 6 38.98 -0.67 9.87
N SER A 7 38.89 -1.63 10.78
CA SER A 7 38.30 -2.93 10.48
C SER A 7 36.78 -2.74 10.34
N ASN A 8 36.32 -2.57 9.10
CA ASN A 8 34.89 -2.40 8.81
C ASN A 8 34.15 -3.68 9.21
N SER A 9 33.44 -3.66 10.34
CA SER A 9 32.75 -4.84 10.91
C SER A 9 31.67 -5.34 9.95
N LYS A 10 31.26 -6.61 10.07
CA LYS A 10 30.18 -7.19 9.22
C LYS A 10 28.91 -6.34 9.27
N LEU A 11 28.58 -5.80 10.45
CA LEU A 11 27.44 -4.92 10.66
C LEU A 11 27.57 -3.61 9.86
N GLU A 12 28.70 -2.92 9.94
CA GLU A 12 28.91 -1.65 9.23
C GLU A 12 28.78 -1.81 7.71
N ARG A 13 29.28 -2.91 7.15
CA ARG A 13 29.09 -3.23 5.72
C ARG A 13 27.63 -3.44 5.35
N LEU A 14 26.86 -4.09 6.21
CA LEU A 14 25.43 -4.32 5.97
C LEU A 14 24.63 -3.01 6.07
N LEU A 15 24.95 -2.15 7.04
CA LEU A 15 24.35 -0.82 7.16
C LEU A 15 24.70 0.07 5.96
N GLU A 16 25.91 -0.04 5.42
CA GLU A 16 26.32 0.66 4.19
C GLU A 16 25.52 0.19 2.97
N ILE A 17 25.26 -1.13 2.86
CA ILE A 17 24.40 -1.69 1.80
C ILE A 17 22.98 -1.14 1.91
N LEU A 18 22.42 -1.05 3.12
CA LEU A 18 21.08 -0.49 3.32
C LEU A 18 21.01 0.98 2.87
N ARG A 19 22.03 1.77 3.21
CA ARG A 19 22.08 3.21 2.96
C ARG A 19 22.36 3.58 1.50
N SER A 20 23.17 2.79 0.80
CA SER A 20 23.59 3.11 -0.58
C SER A 20 22.41 3.15 -1.55
N SER A 21 22.39 4.16 -2.42
CA SER A 21 21.43 4.25 -3.54
C SER A 21 21.82 3.37 -4.74
N GLU A 22 23.03 2.81 -4.75
CA GLU A 22 23.52 1.99 -5.87
C GLU A 22 22.96 0.56 -5.84
N TYR A 23 22.58 0.06 -4.67
CA TYR A 23 22.06 -1.29 -4.53
C TYR A 23 20.54 -1.32 -4.73
N ALA A 24 20.11 -2.19 -5.64
CA ALA A 24 18.71 -2.49 -5.85
C ALA A 24 18.03 -3.03 -4.57
N PHE A 25 16.74 -2.78 -4.42
CA PHE A 25 15.97 -3.13 -3.22
C PHE A 25 16.09 -4.61 -2.81
N HIS A 26 16.19 -5.55 -3.76
CA HIS A 26 16.35 -6.97 -3.44
C HIS A 26 17.67 -7.29 -2.72
N ILE A 27 18.75 -6.55 -3.01
CA ILE A 27 20.03 -6.64 -2.30
C ILE A 27 19.89 -6.07 -0.89
N LYS A 28 19.24 -4.91 -0.75
CA LYS A 28 18.95 -4.30 0.56
C LYS A 28 18.10 -5.23 1.43
N LYS A 29 17.10 -5.91 0.86
CA LYS A 29 16.28 -6.93 1.52
C LYS A 29 17.12 -8.11 2.03
N ALA A 30 18.09 -8.57 1.24
CA ALA A 30 19.01 -9.62 1.66
C ALA A 30 19.92 -9.16 2.81
N ALA A 31 20.43 -7.93 2.74
CA ALA A 31 21.22 -7.33 3.82
C ALA A 31 20.41 -7.17 5.12
N ALA A 32 19.15 -6.70 5.02
CA ALA A 32 18.23 -6.56 6.14
C ALA A 32 18.02 -7.88 6.88
N LYS A 33 17.82 -8.97 6.13
CA LYS A 33 17.72 -10.32 6.70
C LYS A 33 19.01 -10.74 7.41
N GLN A 34 20.18 -10.42 6.86
CA GLN A 34 21.45 -10.72 7.53
C GLN A 34 21.60 -9.93 8.83
N ILE A 35 21.21 -8.65 8.87
CA ILE A 35 21.24 -7.83 10.09
C ILE A 35 20.39 -8.48 11.18
N GLY A 36 19.17 -8.91 10.88
CA GLY A 36 18.32 -9.58 11.85
C GLY A 36 18.94 -10.86 12.45
N LEU A 37 19.78 -11.57 11.67
CA LEU A 37 20.49 -12.77 12.13
C LEU A 37 21.77 -12.47 12.93
N LEU A 38 22.30 -11.24 12.89
CA LEU A 38 23.57 -10.90 13.54
C LEU A 38 23.53 -11.07 15.05
N GLN A 39 22.38 -10.86 15.69
CA GLN A 39 22.27 -11.07 17.13
C GLN A 39 22.51 -12.54 17.50
N LYS A 40 22.01 -13.48 16.70
CA LYS A 40 22.24 -14.91 16.91
C LYS A 40 23.71 -15.28 16.70
N GLU A 41 24.38 -14.65 15.74
CA GLU A 41 25.76 -14.95 15.37
C GLU A 41 26.79 -14.30 16.31
N PHE A 42 26.56 -13.05 16.72
CA PHE A 42 27.56 -12.22 17.40
C PHE A 42 27.09 -11.68 18.76
N SER A 43 25.89 -12.03 19.22
CA SER A 43 25.33 -11.60 20.51
C SER A 43 25.28 -10.08 20.72
N TYR A 44 25.04 -9.31 19.65
CA TYR A 44 24.77 -7.88 19.77
C TYR A 44 23.54 -7.63 20.65
N GLU A 45 23.60 -6.58 21.48
CA GLU A 45 22.42 -6.12 22.21
C GLU A 45 21.37 -5.57 21.24
N LEU A 46 20.09 -5.81 21.56
CA LEU A 46 18.97 -5.33 20.75
C LEU A 46 19.00 -3.80 20.62
N SER A 47 19.22 -3.13 21.74
CA SER A 47 19.38 -1.67 21.84
C SER A 47 20.39 -1.13 20.84
N PHE A 48 21.59 -1.70 20.83
CA PHE A 48 22.67 -1.31 19.94
C PHE A 48 22.27 -1.39 18.46
N LEU A 49 21.60 -2.47 18.06
CA LEU A 49 21.14 -2.64 16.68
C LEU A 49 20.01 -1.68 16.33
N LEU A 50 19.06 -1.42 17.25
CA LEU A 50 17.98 -0.46 17.06
C LEU A 50 18.51 0.97 16.91
N CYS A 51 19.47 1.40 17.75
CA CYS A 51 20.14 2.69 17.63
C CYS A 51 20.79 2.88 16.25
N LYS A 52 21.36 1.82 15.67
CA LYS A 52 21.98 1.88 14.33
C LYS A 52 20.97 1.87 13.18
N LEU A 53 19.81 1.24 13.38
CA LEU A 53 18.76 1.16 12.36
C LEU A 53 17.89 2.41 12.32
N TYR A 54 17.64 3.08 13.46
CA TYR A 54 16.77 4.25 13.52
C TYR A 54 17.11 5.36 12.49
N PRO A 55 18.38 5.79 12.33
CA PRO A 55 18.74 6.77 11.31
C PRO A 55 18.35 6.35 9.89
N LEU A 56 18.43 5.05 9.60
CA LEU A 56 18.09 4.50 8.29
C LEU A 56 16.58 4.41 8.09
N ILE A 57 15.82 4.20 9.17
CA ILE A 57 14.34 4.20 9.16
C ILE A 57 13.81 5.62 8.93
N MET A 58 14.47 6.64 9.46
CA MET A 58 14.11 8.05 9.26
C MET A 58 14.71 8.67 7.98
N TYR A 59 15.43 7.88 7.18
CA TYR A 59 16.17 8.37 6.02
C TYR A 59 15.25 8.78 4.85
N ILE A 60 15.59 9.79 4.06
CA ILE A 60 14.71 10.28 2.98
C ILE A 60 14.52 9.28 1.82
N ASN A 61 15.48 8.38 1.60
CA ASN A 61 15.37 7.37 0.54
C ASN A 61 14.39 6.25 0.91
N TYR A 62 13.38 6.03 0.07
CA TYR A 62 12.31 5.05 0.30
C TYR A 62 12.84 3.63 0.56
N ASP A 63 13.69 3.13 -0.32
CA ASP A 63 14.23 1.77 -0.24
C ASP A 63 15.07 1.54 1.03
N THR A 64 15.82 2.57 1.44
CA THR A 64 16.60 2.55 2.69
C THR A 64 15.69 2.39 3.90
N ARG A 65 14.58 3.17 3.99
CA ARG A 65 13.62 3.06 5.10
C ARG A 65 12.97 1.67 5.13
N CYS A 66 12.52 1.20 3.98
CA CYS A 66 11.88 -0.10 3.82
C CYS A 66 12.79 -1.24 4.27
N ALA A 67 14.06 -1.24 3.85
CA ALA A 67 15.00 -2.29 4.22
C ALA A 67 15.47 -2.18 5.68
N ALA A 68 15.65 -0.97 6.21
CA ALA A 68 16.00 -0.78 7.62
C ALA A 68 14.88 -1.27 8.55
N SER A 69 13.63 -0.93 8.23
CA SER A 69 12.46 -1.38 8.99
C SER A 69 12.28 -2.89 8.92
N LEU A 70 12.47 -3.49 7.74
CA LEU A 70 12.46 -4.95 7.59
C LEU A 70 13.54 -5.63 8.44
N SER A 71 14.68 -4.97 8.66
CA SER A 71 15.73 -5.49 9.56
C SER A 71 15.23 -5.62 10.99
N VAL A 72 14.38 -4.68 11.46
CA VAL A 72 13.75 -4.72 12.79
C VAL A 72 12.84 -5.96 12.92
N GLY A 73 12.01 -6.22 11.91
CA GLY A 73 11.11 -7.38 11.89
C GLY A 73 11.87 -8.72 11.94
N TYR A 74 13.01 -8.83 11.26
CA TYR A 74 13.87 -10.02 11.36
C TYR A 74 14.65 -10.10 12.67
N LEU A 75 14.96 -8.96 13.29
CA LEU A 75 15.74 -8.88 14.51
C LEU A 75 14.94 -9.35 15.73
N ILE A 76 13.68 -8.92 15.86
CA ILE A 76 12.84 -9.20 17.03
C ILE A 76 12.77 -10.70 17.35
N PRO A 77 12.46 -11.62 16.42
CA PRO A 77 12.40 -13.05 16.73
C PRO A 77 13.71 -13.65 17.23
N GLN A 78 14.86 -13.02 16.95
CA GLN A 78 16.18 -13.52 17.37
C GLN A 78 16.60 -13.02 18.76
N CYS A 79 15.88 -12.06 19.35
CA CYS A 79 16.25 -11.44 20.62
C CYS A 79 15.90 -12.30 21.84
N LYS A 80 16.88 -12.45 22.75
CA LYS A 80 16.70 -13.15 24.04
C LYS A 80 16.17 -12.25 25.15
N GLU A 81 16.52 -10.96 25.14
CA GLU A 81 16.11 -9.98 26.14
C GLU A 81 15.22 -8.93 25.47
N LYS A 82 13.90 -9.12 25.57
CA LYS A 82 12.89 -8.22 24.97
C LYS A 82 12.06 -7.61 26.09
N SER A 83 12.58 -6.53 26.71
CA SER A 83 11.98 -5.73 27.79
C SER A 83 11.42 -6.48 29.01
N LYS A 84 11.80 -6.07 30.22
CA LYS A 84 11.26 -6.64 31.48
C LYS A 84 9.91 -6.01 31.88
N SER A 85 9.46 -4.95 31.20
CA SER A 85 8.15 -4.33 31.38
C SER A 85 7.89 -3.30 30.27
N TRP A 86 6.82 -3.47 29.49
CA TRP A 86 6.36 -2.47 28.51
C TRP A 86 5.59 -1.36 29.23
N ASN A 87 6.31 -0.46 29.91
CA ASN A 87 5.73 0.66 30.63
C ASN A 87 5.79 1.92 29.76
N VAL A 88 4.62 2.47 29.48
CA VAL A 88 4.50 3.72 28.69
C VAL A 88 3.92 4.80 29.60
N ASP A 89 4.63 5.91 29.78
CA ASP A 89 4.15 7.06 30.57
C ASP A 89 3.47 8.10 29.66
N ARG A 90 2.23 7.82 29.24
CA ARG A 90 1.39 8.76 28.47
C ARG A 90 -0.10 8.43 28.57
N ASN A 91 -0.94 9.39 28.18
CA ASN A 91 -2.38 9.18 28.06
C ASN A 91 -2.68 8.26 26.87
N TYR A 92 -3.49 7.23 27.12
CA TYR A 92 -3.91 6.28 26.10
C TYR A 92 -5.22 6.72 25.46
N GLY A 93 -5.27 6.68 24.13
CA GLY A 93 -6.52 6.78 23.39
C GLY A 93 -7.30 5.47 23.46
N LYS A 94 -8.62 5.57 23.44
CA LYS A 94 -9.51 4.41 23.25
C LYS A 94 -10.29 4.54 21.96
N LEU A 95 -10.55 3.42 21.31
CA LEU A 95 -11.30 3.40 20.05
C LEU A 95 -12.77 3.80 20.25
N GLU A 96 -13.34 3.49 21.42
CA GLU A 96 -14.71 3.88 21.77
C GLU A 96 -14.89 5.41 21.84
N GLU A 97 -13.82 6.16 22.17
CA GLU A 97 -13.83 7.61 22.32
C GLU A 97 -13.45 8.35 21.03
N PHE A 98 -12.95 7.63 20.02
CA PHE A 98 -12.49 8.22 18.77
C PHE A 98 -13.62 8.42 17.76
N HIS A 99 -13.80 9.66 17.30
CA HIS A 99 -14.66 10.03 16.18
C HIS A 99 -13.90 10.84 15.13
N VAL A 100 -14.10 10.52 13.85
CA VAL A 100 -13.48 11.22 12.72
C VAL A 100 -13.89 12.68 12.71
N SER A 101 -15.16 12.97 13.01
CA SER A 101 -15.69 14.34 13.06
C SER A 101 -14.94 15.22 14.06
N ASP A 102 -14.51 14.66 15.19
CA ASP A 102 -13.85 15.43 16.25
C ASP A 102 -12.47 15.90 15.80
N ILE A 103 -11.77 15.06 15.03
CA ILE A 103 -10.49 15.44 14.42
C ILE A 103 -10.68 16.47 13.32
N LEU A 104 -11.66 16.27 12.42
CA LEU A 104 -11.88 17.17 11.29
C LEU A 104 -12.41 18.55 11.70
N ASN A 105 -13.15 18.63 12.81
CA ASN A 105 -13.73 19.87 13.31
C ASN A 105 -12.85 20.57 14.36
N ALA A 106 -11.75 19.96 14.80
CA ALA A 106 -10.86 20.59 15.77
C ALA A 106 -10.19 21.83 15.16
N GLU A 107 -10.34 22.99 15.83
CA GLU A 107 -9.82 24.28 15.37
C GLU A 107 -8.30 24.26 15.13
N ASP A 108 -7.59 23.50 15.97
CA ASP A 108 -6.12 23.35 15.91
C ASP A 108 -5.67 22.09 15.15
N CYS A 109 -6.56 21.41 14.40
CA CYS A 109 -6.19 20.22 13.65
C CYS A 109 -5.22 20.56 12.50
N GLN A 110 -3.93 20.40 12.75
CA GLN A 110 -2.91 20.58 11.73
C GLN A 110 -2.95 19.42 10.72
N LEU A 111 -3.39 19.72 9.49
CA LEU A 111 -3.28 18.80 8.36
C LEU A 111 -1.81 18.62 7.98
N LEU A 112 -1.39 17.36 7.85
CA LEU A 112 -0.03 16.98 7.54
C LEU A 112 0.16 17.01 6.02
N ARG A 113 0.38 18.22 5.52
CA ARG A 113 0.64 18.52 4.11
C ARG A 113 2.15 18.63 3.93
N THR A 114 2.77 17.62 3.34
CA THR A 114 4.23 17.59 3.29
C THR A 114 4.80 18.58 2.28
N THR A 115 5.88 19.25 2.66
CA THR A 115 6.56 20.30 1.90
C THR A 115 7.79 19.83 1.13
N HIS A 116 8.39 18.69 1.53
CA HIS A 116 9.65 18.20 0.96
C HIS A 116 9.47 16.94 0.12
N ILE A 117 9.92 17.00 -1.14
CA ILE A 117 9.77 15.93 -2.15
C ILE A 117 11.14 15.46 -2.68
N SER A 118 12.24 16.13 -2.33
CA SER A 118 13.55 15.87 -2.94
C SER A 118 14.65 15.56 -1.92
N GLU A 119 15.51 14.59 -2.27
CA GLU A 119 16.76 14.29 -1.56
C GLU A 119 17.76 15.48 -1.56
N THR A 120 17.54 16.48 -2.41
CA THR A 120 18.41 17.67 -2.53
C THR A 120 18.13 18.76 -1.51
N GLU A 121 16.94 18.77 -0.89
CA GLU A 121 16.52 19.80 0.07
C GLU A 121 15.97 19.15 1.34
N LEU A 122 16.89 18.74 2.21
CA LEU A 122 16.56 18.12 3.49
C LEU A 122 15.97 19.14 4.48
N PRO A 123 14.99 18.73 5.31
CA PRO A 123 14.46 19.57 6.38
C PRO A 123 15.55 20.08 7.33
N GLN A 124 15.34 21.26 7.92
CA GLN A 124 16.31 21.86 8.84
C GLN A 124 16.58 20.98 10.07
N ASP A 125 15.58 20.22 10.50
CA ASP A 125 15.66 19.31 11.62
C ASP A 125 16.20 17.92 11.24
N TYR A 126 16.50 17.64 9.96
CA TYR A 126 16.94 16.33 9.49
C TYR A 126 18.17 15.81 10.22
N GLN A 127 19.17 16.66 10.44
CA GLN A 127 20.35 16.23 11.19
C GLN A 127 19.99 15.81 12.63
N LYS A 128 19.06 16.53 13.25
CA LYS A 128 18.61 16.26 14.61
C LYS A 128 17.75 15.00 14.67
N GLN A 129 16.74 14.90 13.80
CA GLN A 129 15.78 13.80 13.76
C GLN A 129 16.43 12.47 13.35
N VAL A 130 17.43 12.51 12.46
CA VAL A 130 18.03 11.30 11.90
C VAL A 130 19.29 10.87 12.63
N PHE A 131 20.13 11.80 13.09
CA PHE A 131 21.48 11.47 13.58
C PHE A 131 21.73 11.80 15.06
N ASN A 132 20.86 12.55 15.75
CA ASN A 132 21.06 12.92 17.16
C ASN A 132 20.21 12.08 18.13
N ILE A 133 20.16 10.77 17.92
CA ILE A 133 19.43 9.85 18.81
C ILE A 133 20.29 9.58 20.03
N HIS A 134 19.69 9.69 21.22
CA HIS A 134 20.39 9.37 22.47
C HIS A 134 20.27 7.87 22.73
N ASP A 135 21.34 7.22 23.23
CA ASP A 135 21.35 5.76 23.47
C ASP A 135 20.20 5.30 24.40
N GLU A 136 19.70 6.20 25.25
CA GLU A 136 18.56 5.96 26.15
C GLU A 136 17.20 5.87 25.42
N GLU A 137 17.05 6.48 24.24
CA GLU A 137 15.78 6.54 23.47
C GLU A 137 15.50 5.25 22.69
N CYS A 138 16.52 4.40 22.53
CA CYS A 138 16.44 3.13 21.81
C CYS A 138 16.91 1.94 22.68
N SER A 139 16.95 2.12 24.01
CA SER A 139 17.55 1.13 24.91
C SER A 139 16.70 -0.13 25.08
N GLU A 140 15.39 -0.05 24.83
CA GLU A 140 14.48 -1.20 24.79
C GLU A 140 13.50 -1.11 23.61
N LEU A 141 12.91 -2.24 23.23
CA LEU A 141 11.91 -2.30 22.15
C LEU A 141 10.70 -1.40 22.44
N CYS A 142 10.29 -1.29 23.70
CA CYS A 142 9.21 -0.40 24.13
C CYS A 142 9.57 1.07 23.82
N GLN A 143 10.73 1.54 24.28
CA GLN A 143 11.17 2.93 24.05
C GLN A 143 11.38 3.23 22.56
N PHE A 144 11.94 2.27 21.82
CA PHE A 144 12.08 2.38 20.38
C PHE A 144 10.70 2.54 19.71
N SER A 145 9.73 1.73 20.11
CA SER A 145 8.36 1.83 19.59
C SER A 145 7.71 3.16 19.96
N GLU A 146 7.91 3.64 21.18
CA GLU A 146 7.44 4.95 21.63
C GLU A 146 8.06 6.09 20.82
N GLN A 147 9.36 6.02 20.56
CA GLN A 147 10.06 6.98 19.72
C GLN A 147 9.49 7.01 18.30
N LEU A 148 9.19 5.86 17.69
CA LEU A 148 8.54 5.81 16.38
C LEU A 148 7.13 6.42 16.43
N ILE A 149 6.38 6.23 17.52
CA ILE A 149 5.04 6.83 17.65
C ILE A 149 5.11 8.36 17.69
N THR A 150 6.16 8.95 18.26
CA THR A 150 6.33 10.42 18.23
C THR A 150 6.48 10.97 16.80
N GLN A 151 6.98 10.14 15.88
CA GLN A 151 7.22 10.51 14.48
C GLN A 151 5.96 10.48 13.61
N LEU A 152 4.83 9.95 14.11
CA LEU A 152 3.56 9.94 13.38
C LEU A 152 3.01 11.37 13.15
N ASP A 153 3.41 12.35 13.95
CA ASP A 153 2.99 13.75 13.83
C ASP A 153 4.01 14.64 13.08
N SER A 154 5.08 14.04 12.57
CA SER A 154 6.11 14.79 11.84
C SER A 154 5.54 15.43 10.57
N GLN A 155 5.95 16.66 10.25
CA GLN A 155 5.48 17.38 9.04
C GLN A 155 5.92 16.69 7.74
N ASP A 156 7.11 16.12 7.76
CA ASP A 156 7.67 15.39 6.64
C ASP A 156 7.16 13.96 6.58
N TRP A 157 6.59 13.60 5.42
CA TRP A 157 5.97 12.31 5.15
C TRP A 157 6.92 11.14 5.36
N PHE A 158 8.22 11.31 5.06
CA PHE A 158 9.17 10.21 5.10
C PHE A 158 9.47 9.75 6.54
N TYR A 159 9.42 10.66 7.52
CA TYR A 159 9.49 10.28 8.94
C TYR A 159 8.25 9.48 9.35
N ARG A 160 7.05 9.95 9.01
CA ARG A 160 5.79 9.24 9.28
C ARG A 160 5.80 7.85 8.64
N HIS A 161 6.13 7.79 7.35
CA HIS A 161 6.23 6.56 6.59
C HIS A 161 7.21 5.60 7.26
N GLY A 162 8.45 6.04 7.52
CA GLY A 162 9.49 5.26 8.19
C GLY A 162 9.04 4.70 9.54
N ALA A 163 8.39 5.54 10.36
CA ALA A 163 7.87 5.13 11.65
C ALA A 163 6.81 4.02 11.54
N ILE A 164 5.85 4.18 10.63
CA ILE A 164 4.74 3.23 10.46
C ILE A 164 5.25 1.89 9.94
N ILE A 165 6.14 1.89 8.94
CA ILE A 165 6.68 0.63 8.43
C ILE A 165 7.51 -0.10 9.50
N ALA A 166 8.25 0.63 10.36
CA ALA A 166 8.98 0.03 11.46
C ALA A 166 8.04 -0.51 12.54
N LEU A 167 6.98 0.22 12.90
CA LEU A 167 5.92 -0.25 13.81
C LEU A 167 5.21 -1.49 13.25
N ASN A 168 4.96 -1.55 11.94
CA ASN A 168 4.44 -2.73 11.25
C ASN A 168 5.37 -3.94 11.42
N GLU A 169 6.68 -3.75 11.23
CA GLU A 169 7.67 -4.82 11.40
C GLU A 169 7.84 -5.23 12.88
N ILE A 170 7.67 -4.30 13.83
CA ILE A 170 7.59 -4.63 15.26
C ILE A 170 6.39 -5.52 15.55
N PHE A 171 5.19 -5.13 15.07
CA PHE A 171 3.98 -5.92 15.23
C PHE A 171 4.12 -7.33 14.64
N LYS A 172 4.62 -7.44 13.40
CA LYS A 172 4.87 -8.75 12.75
C LYS A 172 5.89 -9.59 13.50
N GLY A 173 6.99 -8.97 13.95
CA GLY A 173 8.03 -9.61 14.74
C GLY A 173 7.46 -10.22 16.02
N LEU A 174 6.72 -9.44 16.82
CA LEU A 174 6.07 -9.89 18.06
C LEU A 174 4.97 -10.94 17.79
N LYS A 175 4.20 -10.79 16.72
CA LYS A 175 3.18 -11.78 16.29
C LYS A 175 3.81 -13.12 15.99
N SER A 176 4.94 -13.15 15.27
CA SER A 176 5.60 -14.38 14.83
C SER A 176 6.11 -15.27 15.99
N ILE A 177 6.26 -14.69 17.18
CA ILE A 177 6.73 -15.33 18.40
C ILE A 177 5.65 -15.41 19.49
N ASN A 178 4.40 -15.07 19.16
CA ASN A 178 3.24 -15.03 20.07
C ASN A 178 3.46 -14.17 21.32
N GLU A 179 4.16 -13.04 21.18
CA GLU A 179 4.42 -12.11 22.30
C GLU A 179 3.47 -10.89 22.28
N LEU A 180 2.54 -10.78 21.31
CA LEU A 180 1.57 -9.68 21.26
C LEU A 180 0.69 -9.64 22.52
N ASP A 181 0.25 -10.81 23.02
CA ASP A 181 -0.63 -10.92 24.19
C ASP A 181 0.08 -10.60 25.51
N LEU A 182 1.42 -10.50 25.50
CA LEU A 182 2.21 -10.11 26.67
C LEU A 182 2.30 -8.59 26.83
N LEU A 183 1.93 -7.84 25.79
CA LEU A 183 1.90 -6.39 25.86
C LEU A 183 0.69 -5.91 26.65
N PRO A 184 0.76 -4.72 27.28
CA PRO A 184 -0.39 -4.13 27.94
C PRO A 184 -1.58 -4.06 26.98
N HIS A 185 -2.75 -4.51 27.43
CA HIS A 185 -3.94 -4.62 26.57
C HIS A 185 -4.29 -3.32 25.83
N PHE A 186 -4.05 -2.17 26.46
CA PHE A 186 -4.33 -0.84 25.89
C PHE A 186 -3.30 -0.39 24.84
N TYR A 187 -2.13 -1.02 24.74
CA TYR A 187 -1.03 -0.49 23.94
C TYR A 187 -1.38 -0.46 22.45
N PHE A 188 -1.88 -1.56 21.91
CA PHE A 188 -2.27 -1.62 20.50
C PHE A 188 -3.55 -0.83 20.23
N GLU A 189 -4.48 -0.76 21.20
CA GLU A 189 -5.65 0.09 21.06
C GLU A 189 -5.25 1.58 20.94
N ASP A 190 -4.36 2.07 21.81
CA ASP A 190 -3.81 3.43 21.74
C ASP A 190 -3.06 3.66 20.42
N LEU A 191 -2.22 2.71 20.00
CA LEU A 191 -1.54 2.79 18.71
C LEU A 191 -2.55 2.88 17.55
N CYS A 192 -3.63 2.11 17.59
CA CYS A 192 -4.68 2.14 16.58
C CYS A 192 -5.40 3.49 16.54
N VAL A 193 -5.71 4.08 17.70
CA VAL A 193 -6.27 5.45 17.79
C VAL A 193 -5.32 6.46 17.16
N ARG A 194 -4.01 6.38 17.45
CA ARG A 194 -3.00 7.27 16.85
C ARG A 194 -2.88 7.11 15.35
N LEU A 195 -2.97 5.88 14.84
CA LEU A 195 -3.02 5.61 13.41
C LEU A 195 -4.30 6.16 12.77
N ALA A 196 -5.44 6.06 13.45
CA ALA A 196 -6.70 6.64 12.98
C ALA A 196 -6.65 8.18 12.94
N ILE A 197 -6.05 8.81 13.95
CA ILE A 197 -5.75 10.26 13.96
C ILE A 197 -4.85 10.62 12.77
N LEU A 198 -3.78 9.84 12.54
CA LEU A 198 -2.88 10.06 11.41
C LEU A 198 -3.63 9.94 10.08
N ILE A 199 -4.43 8.90 9.88
CA ILE A 199 -5.26 8.74 8.67
C ILE A 199 -6.16 9.95 8.46
N CYS A 200 -6.76 10.47 9.54
CA CYS A 200 -7.59 11.68 9.48
C CYS A 200 -6.80 12.95 9.12
N ARG A 201 -5.50 13.03 9.43
CA ARG A 201 -4.68 14.24 9.26
C ARG A 201 -3.74 14.20 8.04
N ASP A 202 -3.36 13.02 7.57
CA ASP A 202 -2.42 12.85 6.47
C ASP A 202 -3.06 13.26 5.14
N ARG A 203 -2.38 14.15 4.41
CA ARG A 203 -2.82 14.63 3.09
C ARG A 203 -1.71 14.44 2.05
N PHE A 204 -0.73 13.60 2.34
CA PHE A 204 0.36 13.35 1.41
C PHE A 204 -0.11 12.34 0.35
N VAL A 205 0.04 12.73 -0.91
CA VAL A 205 -0.29 11.96 -2.10
C VAL A 205 0.94 11.99 -3.00
N ASP A 206 1.36 10.82 -3.48
CA ASP A 206 2.47 10.69 -4.40
C ASP A 206 1.96 10.30 -5.80
N ASN A 207 2.15 11.21 -6.76
CA ASN A 207 1.81 11.01 -8.18
C ASN A 207 3.09 11.13 -9.04
N SER A 208 4.28 10.88 -8.47
CA SER A 208 5.56 11.12 -9.14
C SER A 208 6.01 9.98 -10.04
N VAL A 209 5.57 8.74 -9.75
CA VAL A 209 6.03 7.52 -10.44
C VAL A 209 5.01 7.00 -11.45
N SER A 210 3.72 7.30 -11.26
CA SER A 210 2.64 6.84 -12.12
C SER A 210 1.49 7.87 -12.14
N GLN A 211 0.54 7.69 -13.06
CA GLN A 211 -0.72 8.46 -13.08
C GLN A 211 -1.69 8.03 -11.98
N GLU A 212 -1.35 7.03 -11.16
CA GLU A 212 -2.18 6.56 -10.05
C GLU A 212 -1.93 7.38 -8.79
N VAL A 213 -3.01 7.61 -8.03
CA VAL A 213 -2.92 8.21 -6.70
C VAL A 213 -2.39 7.19 -5.71
N ILE A 214 -1.17 7.42 -5.24
CA ILE A 214 -0.54 6.62 -4.19
C ILE A 214 -0.63 7.39 -2.87
N LEU A 215 -0.98 6.68 -1.80
CA LEU A 215 -1.00 7.21 -0.43
C LEU A 215 0.10 6.56 0.43
N PRO A 216 1.39 6.92 0.29
CA PRO A 216 2.48 6.13 0.91
C PRO A 216 2.34 5.97 2.42
N VAL A 217 1.98 7.06 3.13
CA VAL A 217 1.82 7.06 4.59
C VAL A 217 0.53 6.34 4.99
N SER A 218 -0.62 6.77 4.46
CA SER A 218 -1.93 6.19 4.83
C SER A 218 -2.04 4.72 4.46
N ASN A 219 -1.41 4.27 3.37
CA ASN A 219 -1.39 2.86 2.98
C ASN A 219 -0.77 1.98 4.06
N GLU A 220 0.42 2.33 4.54
CA GLU A 220 1.10 1.59 5.60
C GLU A 220 0.38 1.74 6.95
N ALA A 221 -0.25 2.90 7.21
CA ALA A 221 -1.04 3.12 8.42
C ALA A 221 -2.28 2.22 8.44
N CYS A 222 -3.00 2.13 7.32
CA CYS A 222 -4.17 1.28 7.18
C CYS A 222 -3.82 -0.20 7.33
N LYS A 223 -2.67 -0.66 6.81
CA LYS A 223 -2.17 -2.03 7.02
C LYS A 223 -1.97 -2.36 8.50
N LEU A 224 -1.32 -1.47 9.25
CA LEU A 224 -1.10 -1.68 10.68
C LEU A 224 -2.41 -1.62 11.45
N ALA A 225 -3.23 -0.61 11.17
CA ALA A 225 -4.53 -0.42 11.82
C ALA A 225 -5.46 -1.62 11.58
N ALA A 226 -5.51 -2.17 10.36
CA ALA A 226 -6.30 -3.36 10.03
C ALA A 226 -5.96 -4.58 10.92
N ASN A 227 -4.67 -4.79 11.20
CA ASN A 227 -4.22 -5.88 12.07
C ASN A 227 -4.68 -5.74 13.53
N ILE A 228 -5.04 -4.52 13.95
CA ILE A 228 -5.51 -4.23 15.31
C ILE A 228 -7.04 -4.13 15.34
N PHE A 229 -7.64 -3.42 14.38
CA PHE A 229 -9.07 -3.20 14.25
C PHE A 229 -9.91 -4.46 14.18
N ILE A 230 -9.34 -5.56 13.66
CA ILE A 230 -10.04 -6.86 13.58
C ILE A 230 -10.56 -7.33 14.95
N ASN A 231 -9.92 -6.90 16.05
CA ASN A 231 -10.35 -7.22 17.42
C ASN A 231 -11.40 -6.24 17.98
N HIS A 232 -11.76 -5.19 17.25
CA HIS A 232 -12.66 -4.11 17.67
C HIS A 232 -13.73 -3.83 16.61
N LYS A 233 -14.48 -4.87 16.22
CA LYS A 233 -15.40 -4.86 15.06
C LYS A 233 -16.35 -3.66 15.01
N GLU A 234 -17.07 -3.38 16.10
CA GLU A 234 -18.07 -2.30 16.14
C GLU A 234 -17.43 -0.91 15.91
N ASN A 235 -16.33 -0.62 16.62
CA ASN A 235 -15.59 0.62 16.46
C ASN A 235 -14.98 0.76 15.06
N CYS A 236 -14.44 -0.34 14.53
CA CYS A 236 -13.86 -0.36 13.19
C CYS A 236 -14.90 -0.03 12.12
N ILE A 237 -16.06 -0.71 12.13
CA ILE A 237 -17.14 -0.46 11.16
C ILE A 237 -17.61 0.98 11.26
N ARG A 238 -17.82 1.51 12.48
CA ARG A 238 -18.19 2.90 12.70
C ARG A 238 -17.17 3.88 12.12
N ILE A 239 -15.88 3.69 12.40
CA ILE A 239 -14.81 4.58 11.91
C ILE A 239 -14.73 4.54 10.39
N ILE A 240 -14.82 3.36 9.77
CA ILE A 240 -14.81 3.24 8.30
C ILE A 240 -16.03 3.94 7.70
N ASP A 241 -17.22 3.77 8.28
CA ASP A 241 -18.44 4.45 7.84
C ASP A 241 -18.31 5.98 7.95
N GLU A 242 -17.78 6.49 9.06
CA GLU A 242 -17.49 7.92 9.23
C GLU A 242 -16.50 8.43 8.16
N LEU A 243 -15.46 7.66 7.82
CA LEU A 243 -14.47 8.02 6.78
C LEU A 243 -15.07 8.02 5.36
N LEU A 244 -15.88 7.01 5.01
CA LEU A 244 -16.56 6.90 3.71
C LEU A 244 -17.52 8.06 3.46
N ASN A 245 -18.18 8.54 4.52
CA ASN A 245 -19.16 9.64 4.46
C ASN A 245 -18.53 11.04 4.52
N THR A 246 -17.20 11.17 4.57
CA THR A 246 -16.55 12.49 4.53
C THR A 246 -16.58 13.10 3.13
N SER A 247 -16.37 14.41 3.00
CA SER A 247 -16.17 15.06 1.69
C SER A 247 -14.71 15.00 1.20
N THR A 248 -13.80 14.40 1.96
CA THR A 248 -12.37 14.39 1.66
C THR A 248 -11.97 13.10 0.96
N ILE A 249 -11.56 13.20 -0.30
CA ILE A 249 -11.17 12.05 -1.13
C ILE A 249 -10.15 11.15 -0.43
N ASN A 250 -9.05 11.70 0.11
CA ASN A 250 -8.02 10.92 0.81
C ASN A 250 -8.57 10.05 1.96
N LEU A 251 -9.61 10.52 2.66
CA LEU A 251 -10.22 9.78 3.76
C LEU A 251 -11.08 8.63 3.24
N LYS A 252 -11.81 8.85 2.13
CA LYS A 252 -12.53 7.77 1.42
C LYS A 252 -11.57 6.70 0.91
N LEU A 253 -10.46 7.11 0.27
CA LEU A 253 -9.42 6.19 -0.18
C LEU A 253 -8.85 5.36 0.99
N SER A 254 -8.58 6.02 2.12
CA SER A 254 -8.10 5.33 3.33
C SER A 254 -9.14 4.37 3.92
N ALA A 255 -10.43 4.70 3.84
CA ALA A 255 -11.51 3.80 4.25
C ALA A 255 -11.53 2.51 3.40
N TRP A 256 -11.39 2.65 2.08
CA TRP A 256 -11.29 1.51 1.18
C TRP A 256 -10.02 0.68 1.40
N LEU A 257 -8.88 1.31 1.72
CA LEU A 257 -7.67 0.59 2.14
C LEU A 257 -7.91 -0.22 3.43
N LEU A 258 -8.63 0.33 4.42
CA LEU A 258 -8.98 -0.41 5.63
C LEU A 258 -9.87 -1.61 5.30
N ILE A 259 -10.90 -1.44 4.46
CA ILE A 259 -11.76 -2.54 4.01
C ILE A 259 -10.92 -3.62 3.31
N LYS A 260 -10.02 -3.23 2.41
CA LYS A 260 -9.10 -4.13 1.72
C LYS A 260 -8.29 -4.97 2.71
N TYR A 261 -7.51 -4.30 3.56
CA TYR A 261 -6.57 -4.99 4.45
C TYR A 261 -7.26 -5.82 5.53
N ILE A 262 -8.43 -5.39 6.01
CA ILE A 262 -9.20 -6.20 6.96
C ILE A 262 -9.77 -7.43 6.26
N SER A 263 -10.30 -7.29 5.04
CA SER A 263 -10.82 -8.43 4.25
C SER A 263 -9.72 -9.45 3.89
N GLU A 264 -8.48 -9.00 3.67
CA GLU A 264 -7.32 -9.87 3.48
C GLU A 264 -6.96 -10.70 4.73
N ILE A 265 -7.27 -10.18 5.92
CA ILE A 265 -7.02 -10.85 7.20
C ILE A 265 -8.20 -11.77 7.57
N ASP A 266 -9.43 -11.28 7.46
CA ASP A 266 -10.67 -12.02 7.71
C ASP A 266 -11.75 -11.63 6.70
N ASN A 267 -11.95 -12.51 5.73
CA ASN A 267 -12.92 -12.34 4.64
C ASN A 267 -14.39 -12.46 5.08
N LYS A 268 -14.67 -12.65 6.37
CA LYS A 268 -16.03 -12.65 6.94
C LYS A 268 -16.26 -11.48 7.90
N PHE A 269 -15.28 -10.59 8.02
CA PHE A 269 -15.35 -9.47 8.95
C PHE A 269 -16.51 -8.54 8.62
N PHE A 270 -16.66 -8.18 7.34
CA PHE A 270 -17.70 -7.26 6.86
C PHE A 270 -18.99 -7.97 6.43
N ASP A 271 -20.09 -7.23 6.52
CA ASP A 271 -21.29 -7.50 5.74
C ASP A 271 -21.06 -6.97 4.32
N TYR A 272 -20.97 -7.86 3.33
CA TYR A 272 -20.69 -7.48 1.96
C TYR A 272 -21.87 -6.79 1.27
N ASP A 273 -23.10 -6.90 1.79
CA ASP A 273 -24.22 -6.09 1.29
C ASP A 273 -24.00 -4.60 1.68
N TRP A 274 -23.44 -4.34 2.88
CA TRP A 274 -23.04 -2.99 3.33
C TRP A 274 -21.85 -2.45 2.53
N VAL A 275 -20.82 -3.27 2.29
CA VAL A 275 -19.67 -2.88 1.46
C VAL A 275 -20.12 -2.53 0.03
N TYR A 276 -20.99 -3.37 -0.55
CA TYR A 276 -21.51 -3.14 -1.90
C TYR A 276 -22.35 -1.87 -2.00
N ALA A 277 -23.19 -1.57 -1.01
CA ALA A 277 -23.97 -0.33 -1.00
C ALA A 277 -23.07 0.93 -1.04
N HIS A 278 -21.98 0.93 -0.26
CA HIS A 278 -20.99 2.02 -0.26
C HIS A 278 -20.21 2.10 -1.58
N PHE A 279 -19.92 0.96 -2.20
CA PHE A 279 -19.32 0.90 -3.53
C PHE A 279 -20.23 1.56 -4.58
N SER A 280 -21.51 1.15 -4.65
CA SER A 280 -22.48 1.75 -5.57
C SER A 280 -22.66 3.25 -5.35
N SER A 281 -22.64 3.71 -4.09
CA SER A 281 -22.66 5.15 -3.79
C SER A 281 -21.42 5.86 -4.29
N SER A 282 -20.24 5.25 -4.15
CA SER A 282 -18.97 5.83 -4.61
C SER A 282 -18.92 5.99 -6.14
N ILE A 283 -19.47 5.01 -6.88
CA ILE A 283 -19.61 5.07 -8.34
C ILE A 283 -20.51 6.25 -8.74
N THR A 284 -21.68 6.35 -8.10
CA THR A 284 -22.64 7.43 -8.37
C THR A 284 -22.02 8.81 -8.15
N GLU A 285 -21.31 8.99 -7.05
CA GLU A 285 -20.62 10.25 -6.72
C GLU A 285 -19.50 10.58 -7.72
N ALA A 286 -18.78 9.57 -8.20
CA ALA A 286 -17.72 9.75 -9.18
C ALA A 286 -18.24 10.13 -10.58
N HIS A 287 -19.42 9.66 -10.97
CA HIS A 287 -20.10 10.12 -12.19
C HIS A 287 -20.54 11.58 -12.09
N GLU A 288 -20.92 12.03 -10.89
CA GLU A 288 -21.27 13.44 -10.65
C GLU A 288 -20.02 14.33 -10.56
N ASN A 289 -18.89 13.80 -10.11
CA ASN A 289 -17.64 14.54 -9.96
C ASN A 289 -16.41 13.67 -10.23
N HIS A 290 -15.74 13.94 -11.35
CA HIS A 290 -14.56 13.20 -11.80
C HIS A 290 -13.38 13.18 -10.83
N GLN A 291 -13.35 14.06 -9.81
CA GLN A 291 -12.30 14.03 -8.77
C GLN A 291 -12.35 12.76 -7.90
N TYR A 292 -13.46 12.00 -7.95
CA TYR A 292 -13.63 10.76 -7.18
C TYR A 292 -13.26 9.50 -7.97
N HIS A 293 -12.69 9.60 -9.18
CA HIS A 293 -12.31 8.40 -9.96
C HIS A 293 -11.34 7.48 -9.19
N ASP A 294 -10.38 8.03 -8.44
CA ASP A 294 -9.47 7.21 -7.63
C ASP A 294 -10.21 6.39 -6.56
N VAL A 295 -11.35 6.90 -6.06
CA VAL A 295 -12.19 6.18 -5.10
C VAL A 295 -12.76 4.92 -5.73
N ILE A 296 -13.13 4.97 -7.01
CA ILE A 296 -13.57 3.79 -7.75
C ILE A 296 -12.46 2.73 -7.74
N THR A 297 -11.25 3.08 -8.18
CA THR A 297 -10.12 2.13 -8.23
C THR A 297 -9.83 1.48 -6.89
N TYR A 298 -9.80 2.27 -5.81
CA TYR A 298 -9.56 1.77 -4.45
C TYR A 298 -10.70 0.89 -3.95
N SER A 299 -11.95 1.23 -4.29
CA SER A 299 -13.12 0.43 -3.91
C SER A 299 -13.17 -0.91 -4.64
N ILE A 300 -12.79 -0.95 -5.92
CA ILE A 300 -12.69 -2.18 -6.70
C ILE A 300 -11.61 -3.10 -6.10
N ASP A 301 -10.42 -2.55 -5.81
CA ASP A 301 -9.30 -3.29 -5.21
C ASP A 301 -9.68 -3.89 -3.85
N ALA A 302 -10.39 -3.12 -3.01
CA ALA A 302 -10.87 -3.58 -1.70
C ALA A 302 -11.85 -4.75 -1.79
N ILE A 303 -12.71 -4.74 -2.80
CA ILE A 303 -13.76 -5.74 -2.97
C ILE A 303 -13.26 -6.99 -3.70
N TYR A 304 -12.34 -6.84 -4.65
CA TYR A 304 -11.92 -7.88 -5.59
C TYR A 304 -11.54 -9.22 -4.93
N ASN A 305 -10.86 -9.19 -3.78
CA ASN A 305 -10.46 -10.42 -3.08
C ASN A 305 -11.64 -11.18 -2.46
N SER A 306 -12.76 -10.52 -2.25
CA SER A 306 -13.95 -11.04 -1.59
C SER A 306 -15.19 -11.03 -2.49
N VAL A 307 -14.99 -10.90 -3.80
CA VAL A 307 -16.10 -10.82 -4.77
C VAL A 307 -17.03 -12.03 -4.71
N GLU A 308 -16.51 -13.21 -4.39
CA GLU A 308 -17.31 -14.45 -4.22
C GLU A 308 -18.30 -14.37 -3.05
N ASN A 309 -18.04 -13.50 -2.07
CA ASN A 309 -18.93 -13.27 -0.92
C ASN A 309 -20.08 -12.30 -1.25
N ILE A 310 -20.01 -11.62 -2.40
CA ILE A 310 -21.04 -10.68 -2.85
C ILE A 310 -22.12 -11.47 -3.58
N LYS A 311 -23.36 -11.38 -3.10
CA LYS A 311 -24.53 -12.02 -3.75
C LYS A 311 -24.72 -11.55 -5.21
N HIS A 312 -24.24 -10.35 -5.49
CA HIS A 312 -24.30 -9.62 -6.76
C HIS A 312 -22.93 -9.56 -7.47
N ALA A 313 -22.16 -10.65 -7.49
CA ALA A 313 -20.85 -10.67 -8.14
C ALA A 313 -20.92 -10.32 -9.65
N SER A 314 -22.00 -10.71 -10.33
CA SER A 314 -22.30 -10.30 -11.71
C SER A 314 -22.49 -8.79 -11.83
N ASP A 315 -23.24 -8.18 -10.92
CA ASP A 315 -23.61 -6.77 -11.00
C ASP A 315 -22.39 -5.89 -10.68
N PHE A 316 -21.55 -6.33 -9.72
CA PHE A 316 -20.26 -5.71 -9.44
C PHE A 316 -19.36 -5.69 -10.67
N ALA A 317 -19.28 -6.84 -11.34
CA ALA A 317 -18.51 -6.99 -12.56
C ALA A 317 -19.10 -6.08 -13.67
N GLU A 318 -20.42 -5.92 -13.76
CA GLU A 318 -21.11 -5.15 -14.80
C GLU A 318 -20.82 -3.66 -14.65
N ILE A 319 -20.87 -3.17 -13.40
CA ILE A 319 -20.50 -1.80 -13.06
C ILE A 319 -19.06 -1.52 -13.52
N ILE A 320 -18.10 -2.38 -13.20
CA ILE A 320 -16.69 -2.19 -13.59
C ILE A 320 -16.54 -2.12 -15.12
N TRP A 321 -17.27 -2.94 -15.86
CA TRP A 321 -17.25 -2.87 -17.31
C TRP A 321 -17.88 -1.60 -17.86
N ASN A 322 -19.01 -1.18 -17.30
CA ASN A 322 -19.64 0.07 -17.69
C ASN A 322 -18.71 1.26 -17.40
N GLU A 323 -17.98 1.25 -16.28
CA GLU A 323 -16.94 2.24 -16.01
C GLU A 323 -15.87 2.24 -17.10
N PHE A 324 -15.34 1.08 -17.50
CA PHE A 324 -14.38 1.00 -18.60
C PHE A 324 -14.94 1.59 -19.90
N MET A 325 -16.19 1.27 -20.24
CA MET A 325 -16.85 1.76 -21.45
C MET A 325 -17.16 3.27 -21.43
N ASN A 326 -17.20 3.89 -20.25
CA ASN A 326 -17.50 5.32 -20.10
C ASN A 326 -16.31 6.24 -20.40
N PHE A 327 -15.08 5.70 -20.41
CA PHE A 327 -13.86 6.50 -20.61
C PHE A 327 -13.22 6.27 -21.98
N GLU A 328 -12.54 7.30 -22.49
CA GLU A 328 -11.77 7.16 -23.72
C GLU A 328 -10.60 6.18 -23.52
N PRO A 329 -10.25 5.36 -24.53
CA PRO A 329 -9.21 4.33 -24.45
C PRO A 329 -7.82 4.80 -24.02
N ASP A 330 -7.49 6.07 -24.19
CA ASP A 330 -6.21 6.69 -23.81
C ASP A 330 -6.19 7.20 -22.35
N HIS A 331 -7.26 6.98 -21.59
CA HIS A 331 -7.35 7.45 -20.20
C HIS A 331 -6.63 6.51 -19.21
N SER A 332 -5.86 7.07 -18.27
CA SER A 332 -5.04 6.31 -17.30
C SER A 332 -5.88 5.42 -16.37
N PHE A 333 -7.09 5.88 -16.02
CA PHE A 333 -8.07 5.11 -15.25
C PHE A 333 -8.36 3.72 -15.84
N ASN A 334 -8.31 3.58 -17.16
CA ASN A 334 -8.66 2.33 -17.83
C ASN A 334 -7.71 1.20 -17.48
N ALA A 335 -6.42 1.45 -17.21
CA ALA A 335 -5.48 0.40 -16.85
C ALA A 335 -5.96 -0.42 -15.65
N ASN A 336 -6.45 0.26 -14.61
CA ASN A 336 -6.94 -0.40 -13.40
C ASN A 336 -8.24 -1.16 -13.65
N VAL A 337 -9.21 -0.51 -14.28
CA VAL A 337 -10.51 -1.12 -14.56
C VAL A 337 -10.34 -2.35 -15.47
N LEU A 338 -9.53 -2.26 -16.52
CA LEU A 338 -9.19 -3.38 -17.41
C LEU A 338 -8.55 -4.55 -16.64
N ASN A 339 -7.57 -4.26 -15.79
CA ASN A 339 -6.90 -5.28 -14.97
C ASN A 339 -7.89 -6.00 -14.04
N TYR A 340 -8.82 -5.27 -13.41
CA TYR A 340 -9.84 -5.87 -12.55
C TYR A 340 -10.89 -6.64 -13.35
N THR A 341 -11.32 -6.14 -14.51
CA THR A 341 -12.21 -6.89 -15.41
C THR A 341 -11.58 -8.22 -15.82
N ALA A 342 -10.30 -8.22 -16.21
CA ALA A 342 -9.57 -9.44 -16.58
C ALA A 342 -9.52 -10.44 -15.43
N LYS A 343 -9.19 -9.96 -14.24
CA LYS A 343 -9.19 -10.76 -13.01
C LYS A 343 -10.59 -11.29 -12.64
N LEU A 344 -11.65 -10.51 -12.86
CA LEU A 344 -13.04 -10.91 -12.59
C LEU A 344 -13.54 -11.95 -13.58
N LEU A 345 -13.18 -11.86 -14.85
CA LEU A 345 -13.44 -12.91 -15.85
C LEU A 345 -12.86 -14.27 -15.43
N GLN A 346 -11.71 -14.27 -14.75
CA GLN A 346 -11.10 -15.49 -14.24
C GLN A 346 -11.83 -16.05 -13.01
N LYS A 347 -12.29 -15.18 -12.11
CA LYS A 347 -12.92 -15.57 -10.83
C LYS A 347 -14.42 -15.84 -10.91
N CYS A 348 -15.13 -15.07 -11.72
CA CYS A 348 -16.59 -15.10 -11.83
C CYS A 348 -16.97 -15.60 -13.23
N ASP A 349 -18.13 -16.26 -13.35
CA ASP A 349 -18.68 -16.63 -14.65
C ASP A 349 -19.33 -15.39 -15.29
N VAL A 350 -18.52 -14.60 -16.00
CA VAL A 350 -18.94 -13.31 -16.54
C VAL A 350 -18.90 -13.31 -18.07
N SER A 351 -19.91 -13.89 -18.69
CA SER A 351 -19.98 -14.05 -20.15
C SER A 351 -20.38 -12.78 -20.91
N TYR A 352 -20.90 -11.74 -20.24
CA TYR A 352 -21.43 -10.55 -20.93
C TYR A 352 -20.37 -9.51 -21.32
N PHE A 353 -19.11 -9.64 -20.87
CA PHE A 353 -18.07 -8.65 -21.17
C PHE A 353 -17.55 -8.69 -22.60
N ALA A 354 -17.74 -9.79 -23.31
CA ALA A 354 -17.15 -9.99 -24.63
C ALA A 354 -18.08 -9.51 -25.76
N THR A 355 -18.63 -8.30 -25.65
CA THR A 355 -19.43 -7.73 -26.75
C THR A 355 -18.53 -7.28 -27.91
N ASN A 356 -19.08 -7.20 -29.13
CA ASN A 356 -18.36 -6.67 -30.30
C ASN A 356 -17.80 -5.25 -30.06
N GLU A 357 -18.58 -4.42 -29.36
CA GLU A 357 -18.18 -3.08 -28.96
C GLU A 357 -17.05 -3.13 -27.92
N GLY A 358 -17.18 -3.99 -26.92
CA GLY A 358 -16.13 -4.24 -25.92
C GLY A 358 -14.80 -4.65 -26.52
N LEU A 359 -14.81 -5.65 -27.40
CA LEU A 359 -13.61 -6.09 -28.10
C LEU A 359 -13.01 -4.94 -28.92
N ALA A 360 -13.82 -4.20 -29.68
CA ALA A 360 -13.34 -3.06 -30.45
C ALA A 360 -12.66 -2.00 -29.55
N THR A 361 -13.24 -1.72 -28.37
CA THR A 361 -12.65 -0.79 -27.39
C THR A 361 -11.34 -1.32 -26.81
N ILE A 362 -11.25 -2.63 -26.50
CA ILE A 362 -10.00 -3.28 -26.05
C ILE A 362 -8.90 -3.14 -27.11
N PHE A 363 -9.21 -3.41 -28.38
CA PHE A 363 -8.28 -3.20 -29.49
C PHE A 363 -7.87 -1.73 -29.63
N LYS A 364 -8.81 -0.79 -29.47
CA LYS A 364 -8.51 0.65 -29.47
C LYS A 364 -7.55 1.01 -28.33
N CYS A 365 -7.71 0.47 -27.12
CA CYS A 365 -6.77 0.69 -26.00
C CYS A 365 -5.36 0.19 -26.34
N ILE A 366 -5.24 -0.97 -26.99
CA ILE A 366 -3.95 -1.51 -27.42
C ILE A 366 -3.29 -0.57 -28.44
N LEU A 367 -4.05 -0.08 -29.42
CA LEU A 367 -3.58 0.82 -30.47
C LEU A 367 -3.15 2.18 -29.91
N GLU A 368 -3.98 2.79 -29.05
CA GLU A 368 -3.68 4.08 -28.44
C GLU A 368 -2.45 4.00 -27.53
N GLY A 369 -2.32 2.95 -26.72
CA GLY A 369 -1.15 2.76 -25.86
C GLY A 369 0.14 2.38 -26.60
N SER A 370 0.06 2.01 -27.89
CA SER A 370 1.22 1.80 -28.78
C SER A 370 1.77 3.10 -29.37
N ARG A 371 1.08 4.23 -29.20
CA ARG A 371 1.57 5.54 -29.65
C ARG A 371 2.74 6.02 -28.80
N ILE A 372 3.51 6.98 -29.33
CA ILE A 372 4.68 7.56 -28.64
C ILE A 372 4.29 8.20 -27.30
N ASP A 373 3.10 8.75 -27.22
CA ASP A 373 2.47 9.38 -26.05
C ASP A 373 1.41 8.49 -25.38
N GLY A 374 1.33 7.22 -25.79
CA GLY A 374 0.37 6.26 -25.26
C GLY A 374 0.68 5.82 -23.82
N ILE A 375 -0.35 5.37 -23.10
CA ILE A 375 -0.23 4.83 -21.75
C ILE A 375 0.09 3.34 -21.82
N VAL A 376 1.30 2.97 -21.42
CA VAL A 376 1.80 1.59 -21.50
C VAL A 376 1.00 0.66 -20.59
N GLU A 377 0.65 1.11 -19.39
CA GLU A 377 -0.10 0.34 -18.39
C GLU A 377 -1.50 -0.02 -18.89
N THR A 378 -2.17 0.91 -19.58
CA THR A 378 -3.48 0.67 -20.19
C THR A 378 -3.38 -0.38 -21.29
N ARG A 379 -2.30 -0.35 -22.09
CA ARG A 379 -2.05 -1.34 -23.13
C ARG A 379 -1.75 -2.73 -22.55
N GLU A 380 -0.93 -2.81 -21.52
CA GLU A 380 -0.65 -4.08 -20.83
C GLU A 380 -1.93 -4.70 -20.24
N ALA A 381 -2.75 -3.87 -19.59
CA ALA A 381 -4.03 -4.30 -19.04
C ALA A 381 -5.02 -4.76 -20.14
N ALA A 382 -5.07 -4.04 -21.27
CA ALA A 382 -5.91 -4.41 -22.41
C ALA A 382 -5.50 -5.75 -23.03
N TYR A 383 -4.20 -6.00 -23.17
CA TYR A 383 -3.70 -7.31 -23.62
C TYR A 383 -4.05 -8.43 -22.63
N SER A 384 -3.91 -8.18 -21.32
CA SER A 384 -4.27 -9.15 -20.30
C SER A 384 -5.77 -9.50 -20.37
N LEU A 385 -6.63 -8.50 -20.54
CA LEU A 385 -8.07 -8.70 -20.69
C LEU A 385 -8.42 -9.48 -21.96
N LEU A 386 -7.81 -9.11 -23.10
CA LEU A 386 -8.01 -9.82 -24.37
C LEU A 386 -7.61 -11.30 -24.25
N SER A 387 -6.47 -11.59 -23.65
CA SER A 387 -6.02 -12.98 -23.39
C SER A 387 -7.05 -13.74 -22.56
N CYS A 388 -7.50 -13.14 -21.45
CA CYS A 388 -8.47 -13.78 -20.56
C CYS A 388 -9.81 -14.05 -21.25
N ALA A 389 -10.23 -13.16 -22.15
CA ALA A 389 -11.44 -13.34 -22.93
C ALA A 389 -11.27 -14.48 -23.96
N LEU A 390 -10.14 -14.55 -24.65
CA LEU A 390 -9.87 -15.60 -25.65
C LEU A 390 -9.78 -16.99 -25.02
N ASP A 391 -9.23 -17.11 -23.81
CA ASP A 391 -9.14 -18.37 -23.07
C ASP A 391 -10.54 -18.94 -22.69
N LYS A 392 -11.59 -18.12 -22.72
CA LYS A 392 -12.96 -18.57 -22.45
C LYS A 392 -13.58 -19.12 -23.74
N GLU A 393 -13.41 -20.43 -23.94
CA GLU A 393 -13.90 -21.21 -25.11
C GLU A 393 -15.41 -21.10 -25.41
N PHE A 394 -16.23 -20.57 -24.49
CA PHE A 394 -17.70 -20.55 -24.56
C PHE A 394 -18.32 -19.18 -24.85
N LEU A 395 -17.54 -18.16 -25.20
CA LEU A 395 -18.13 -16.89 -25.59
C LEU A 395 -18.62 -17.00 -27.04
N ASP A 396 -19.94 -17.13 -27.23
CA ASP A 396 -20.61 -17.22 -28.55
C ASP A 396 -20.19 -16.11 -29.52
N ILE A 397 -19.71 -14.99 -28.96
CA ILE A 397 -19.23 -13.79 -29.62
C ILE A 397 -18.08 -14.06 -30.61
N TRP A 398 -17.25 -15.09 -30.35
CA TRP A 398 -16.15 -15.46 -31.24
C TRP A 398 -16.63 -16.07 -32.57
N GLN A 399 -17.88 -16.54 -32.64
CA GLN A 399 -18.43 -17.11 -33.87
C GLN A 399 -18.95 -16.02 -34.82
N GLU A 400 -19.32 -14.85 -34.30
CA GLU A 400 -19.93 -13.76 -35.07
C GLU A 400 -19.00 -12.56 -35.31
N TYR A 401 -17.92 -12.44 -34.53
CA TYR A 401 -16.99 -11.33 -34.63
C TYR A 401 -15.89 -11.59 -35.67
N ASP A 402 -15.91 -10.82 -36.77
CA ASP A 402 -14.82 -10.83 -37.75
C ASP A 402 -13.59 -10.11 -37.16
N MET A 403 -12.61 -10.92 -36.74
CA MET A 403 -11.35 -10.46 -36.17
C MET A 403 -10.22 -10.29 -37.19
N GLN A 404 -10.48 -10.52 -38.49
CA GLN A 404 -9.40 -10.62 -39.46
C GLN A 404 -8.57 -9.33 -39.53
N ASP A 405 -9.23 -8.18 -39.60
CA ASP A 405 -8.58 -6.86 -39.68
C ASP A 405 -7.84 -6.52 -38.38
N GLN A 406 -8.43 -6.82 -37.23
CA GLN A 406 -7.86 -6.53 -35.91
C GLN A 406 -6.65 -7.43 -35.62
N ILE A 407 -6.70 -8.70 -35.98
CA ILE A 407 -5.57 -9.63 -35.89
C ILE A 407 -4.44 -9.17 -36.81
N GLN A 408 -4.75 -8.76 -38.04
CA GLN A 408 -3.74 -8.23 -38.95
C GLN A 408 -3.05 -6.99 -38.34
N GLN A 409 -3.81 -6.05 -37.80
CA GLN A 409 -3.26 -4.86 -37.14
C GLN A 409 -2.41 -5.23 -35.92
N LEU A 410 -2.86 -6.16 -35.07
CA LEU A 410 -2.05 -6.64 -33.94
C LEU A 410 -0.74 -7.29 -34.40
N ILE A 411 -0.77 -8.10 -35.46
CA ILE A 411 0.43 -8.71 -36.01
C ILE A 411 1.37 -7.63 -36.56
N GLU A 412 0.86 -6.65 -37.30
CA GLU A 412 1.65 -5.54 -37.83
C GLU A 412 2.28 -4.70 -36.71
N LEU A 413 1.52 -4.36 -35.65
CA LEU A 413 2.06 -3.68 -34.48
C LEU A 413 3.17 -4.50 -33.83
N ASN A 414 2.93 -5.79 -33.58
CA ASN A 414 3.87 -6.65 -32.87
C ASN A 414 5.14 -6.95 -33.67
N LEU A 415 5.06 -7.01 -35.00
CA LEU A 415 6.22 -7.18 -35.88
C LEU A 415 7.09 -5.92 -35.99
N ASN A 416 6.50 -4.74 -35.83
CA ASN A 416 7.18 -3.46 -35.96
C ASN A 416 7.70 -2.91 -34.62
N GLU A 417 7.31 -3.50 -33.50
CA GLU A 417 7.79 -3.13 -32.18
C GLU A 417 9.00 -3.95 -31.72
N GLY A 418 10.15 -3.30 -31.56
CA GLY A 418 11.39 -3.94 -31.12
C GLY A 418 11.45 -4.32 -29.63
N PHE A 419 11.55 -3.34 -28.71
CA PHE A 419 12.06 -3.53 -27.34
C PHE A 419 10.97 -3.60 -26.22
N LEU A 420 9.68 -3.45 -26.57
CA LEU A 420 8.58 -3.29 -25.61
C LEU A 420 7.72 -4.55 -25.42
N ASN A 421 8.09 -5.69 -26.02
CA ASN A 421 7.12 -6.72 -26.35
C ASN A 421 7.21 -8.03 -25.55
N SER A 422 7.24 -7.98 -24.20
CA SER A 422 7.12 -9.20 -23.39
C SER A 422 5.68 -9.70 -23.26
N ASN A 423 4.70 -8.78 -23.22
CA ASN A 423 3.30 -9.15 -22.97
C ASN A 423 2.57 -9.61 -24.24
N ALA A 424 2.83 -9.05 -25.43
CA ALA A 424 2.17 -9.54 -26.65
C ALA A 424 2.71 -10.90 -27.13
N LEU A 425 3.94 -11.28 -26.74
CA LEU A 425 4.45 -12.64 -26.97
C LEU A 425 3.61 -13.71 -26.26
N SER A 426 2.90 -13.37 -25.17
CA SER A 426 2.04 -14.33 -24.46
C SER A 426 0.75 -14.66 -25.21
N LEU A 427 0.24 -13.74 -26.04
CA LEU A 427 -0.99 -13.94 -26.83
C LEU A 427 -0.82 -14.89 -28.02
N PHE A 428 0.43 -15.17 -28.42
CA PHE A 428 0.75 -16.05 -29.55
C PHE A 428 1.28 -17.43 -29.12
N ASN A 429 1.42 -17.69 -27.81
CA ASN A 429 1.71 -19.01 -27.25
C ASN A 429 0.42 -19.66 -26.78
#